data_AF-A0A0K2JG00-F1
#
_entry.id   AF-A0A0K2JG00-F1
#
_cell.length_a   1.000
_cell.length_b   1.000
_cell.length_c   1.000
_cell.angle_alpha   90.00
_cell.angle_beta   90.00
_cell.angle_gamma   90.00
#
_symmetry.space_group_name_H-M   'P 1'
#
loop_
_entity.id
_entity.type
_entity.pdbx_description
1 polymer ?
#
loop_
_entity_poly.entity_id
_entity_poly.type
_entity_poly.pdbx_seq_one_letter_code
_entity_poly.pdbx_strand_id
1 'polypeptide(L)' 'MTLVKPQQKPLIEYMNSELRKWFSKGTDFSNVTQKRLDWVVNDVINEKLRPCLNWISAKEVFLHNIK' A
#
# COMPACT_ATOMS: atom_id res chain seq x y z
N MET A 1 -18.45 16.87 10.98
CA MET A 1 -16.97 16.92 11.12
C MET A 1 -16.53 15.58 11.67
N THR A 2 -16.21 14.62 10.79
CA THR A 2 -15.81 13.26 11.20
C THR A 2 -14.43 13.31 11.83
N LEU A 3 -14.33 12.90 13.09
CA LEU A 3 -13.08 12.80 13.84
C LEU A 3 -12.14 11.80 13.13
N VAL A 4 -11.12 12.30 12.44
CA VAL A 4 -10.07 11.44 11.86
C VAL A 4 -9.26 10.88 13.02
N LYS A 5 -9.11 9.55 13.10
CA LYS A 5 -8.29 8.94 14.17
C LYS A 5 -6.83 9.41 13.98
N PRO A 6 -6.14 9.89 15.02
CA PRO A 6 -4.81 10.50 14.90
C PRO A 6 -3.78 9.64 14.17
N GLN A 7 -3.92 8.32 14.27
CA GLN A 7 -2.99 7.32 13.73
C GLN A 7 -3.20 7.03 12.23
N GLN A 8 -4.35 7.40 11.65
CA GLN A 8 -4.66 7.05 10.26
C GLN A 8 -3.78 7.80 9.27
N LYS A 9 -3.53 9.09 9.51
CA LYS A 9 -2.75 9.93 8.59
C LYS A 9 -1.28 9.48 8.47
N PRO A 10 -0.55 9.22 9.57
CA PRO A 10 0.81 8.68 9.48
C PRO A 10 0.92 7.36 8.69
N LEU A 11 -0.06 6.45 8.83
CA LEU A 11 -0.08 5.18 8.10
C LEU A 11 -0.25 5.38 6.59
N ILE A 12 -1.13 6.30 6.19
CA ILE A 12 -1.30 6.68 4.77
C ILE A 12 -0.01 7.28 4.22
N GLU A 13 0.65 8.17 4.98
CA GLU A 13 1.93 8.77 4.57
C GLU A 13 3.03 7.73 4.39
N TYR A 14 3.08 6.71 5.26
CA TYR A 14 3.99 5.57 5.10
C TYR A 14 3.67 4.76 3.83
N MET A 15 2.41 4.45 3.55
CA MET A 15 2.03 3.74 2.32
C MET A 15 2.36 4.54 1.06
N ASN A 16 2.19 5.86 1.09
CA ASN A 16 2.62 6.73 0.01
C ASN A 16 4.15 6.69 -0.20
N SER A 17 4.93 6.50 0.86
CA SER A 17 6.38 6.30 0.76
C SER A 17 6.72 5.00 0.03
N GLU A 18 5.99 3.91 0.28
CA GLU A 18 6.18 2.65 -0.45
C GLU A 18 5.85 2.80 -1.94
N LEU A 19 4.78 3.51 -2.30
CA LEU A 19 4.43 3.80 -3.70
C LEU A 19 5.51 4.66 -4.39
N ARG A 20 6.09 5.63 -3.69
CA ARG A 20 7.13 6.51 -4.25
C ARG A 20 8.42 5.80 -4.63
N LYS A 21 8.67 4.61 -4.10
CA LYS A 21 9.80 3.76 -4.53
C LYS A 21 9.65 3.28 -5.98
N TRP A 22 8.42 3.20 -6.46
CA TRP A 22 8.07 2.71 -7.80
C TRP A 22 7.67 3.83 -8.76
N PHE A 23 7.03 4.87 -8.23
CA PHE A 23 6.59 6.05 -8.98
C PHE A 23 7.26 7.28 -8.42
N SER A 24 8.21 7.83 -9.16
CA SER A 24 8.94 9.03 -8.74
C SER A 24 7.98 10.20 -8.51
N LYS A 25 8.37 11.14 -7.65
CA LYS A 25 7.58 12.35 -7.43
C LYS A 25 7.37 13.09 -8.76
N GLY A 26 6.12 13.42 -9.07
CA GLY A 26 5.75 14.05 -10.34
C GLY A 26 5.36 13.06 -11.45
N THR A 27 5.35 11.76 -11.17
CA THR A 27 4.76 10.76 -12.09
C THR A 27 3.29 11.11 -12.34
N ASP A 28 2.94 11.31 -13.61
CA ASP A 28 1.56 11.42 -14.06
C ASP A 28 0.98 10.01 -14.25
N PHE A 29 0.06 9.63 -13.36
CA PHE A 29 -0.58 8.32 -13.39
C PHE A 29 -1.47 8.10 -14.61
N SER A 30 -1.88 9.15 -15.34
CA SER A 30 -2.62 8.99 -16.60
C SER A 30 -1.76 8.31 -17.69
N ASN A 31 -0.43 8.42 -17.58
CA ASN A 31 0.53 7.78 -18.47
C ASN A 31 1.01 6.41 -17.95
N VAL A 32 0.50 5.96 -16.80
CA VAL A 32 0.83 4.65 -16.23
C VAL A 32 -0.28 3.67 -16.58
N THR A 33 0.08 2.53 -17.16
CA THR A 33 -0.91 1.50 -17.49
C THR A 33 -1.49 0.89 -16.22
N GLN A 34 -2.79 0.55 -16.24
CA GLN A 34 -3.45 -0.12 -15.12
C GLN A 34 -2.72 -1.41 -14.72
N LYS A 35 -2.26 -2.20 -15.71
CA LYS A 35 -1.45 -3.41 -15.48
C LYS A 35 -0.20 -3.14 -14.64
N ARG A 36 0.49 -2.01 -14.87
CA ARG A 36 1.69 -1.65 -14.08
C ARG A 36 1.31 -1.27 -12.65
N LEU A 37 0.22 -0.52 -12.48
CA LEU A 37 -0.31 -0.17 -11.15
C LEU A 37 -0.70 -1.41 -10.36
N ASP A 38 -1.47 -2.31 -10.98
CA ASP A 38 -1.94 -3.55 -10.36
C ASP A 38 -0.78 -4.40 -9.92
N TRP A 39 0.24 -4.56 -10.77
CA TRP A 39 1.43 -5.33 -10.43
C TRP A 39 2.18 -4.72 -9.22
N VAL A 40 2.41 -3.40 -9.21
CA VAL A 40 3.11 -2.74 -8.08
C VAL A 40 2.31 -2.87 -6.78
N VAL A 41 0.99 -2.71 -6.83
CA VAL A 41 0.16 -2.75 -5.62
C VAL A 41 -0.04 -4.19 -5.14
N ASN A 42 -0.56 -5.06 -6.01
CA ASN A 42 -1.01 -6.39 -5.63
C ASN A 42 0.12 -7.39 -5.48
N ASP A 43 1.09 -7.40 -6.39
CA ASP A 43 2.12 -8.45 -6.44
C ASP A 43 3.41 -8.03 -5.73
N VAL A 44 3.58 -6.75 -5.42
CA VAL A 44 4.80 -6.22 -4.78
C VAL A 44 4.53 -5.65 -3.39
N ILE A 45 3.71 -4.60 -3.27
CA ILE A 45 3.50 -3.93 -1.98
C ILE A 45 2.66 -4.79 -1.03
N ASN A 46 1.61 -5.41 -1.53
CA ASN A 46 0.68 -6.21 -0.72
C ASN A 46 1.27 -7.58 -0.34
N GLU A 47 2.12 -8.17 -1.19
CA GLU A 47 2.84 -9.43 -0.92
C GLU A 47 4.10 -9.25 -0.05
N LYS A 48 4.54 -8.00 0.17
CA LYS A 48 5.72 -7.73 0.99
C LYS A 48 5.52 -8.23 2.42
N LEU A 49 6.44 -9.09 2.88
CA LEU A 49 6.50 -9.55 4.27
C LEU A 49 6.86 -8.39 5.19
N ARG A 50 6.14 -8.29 6.32
CA ARG A 50 6.32 -7.20 7.27
C ARG A 50 6.64 -7.76 8.66
N PRO A 51 7.75 -7.34 9.30
CA PRO A 51 8.09 -7.78 10.65
C PRO A 51 6.97 -7.49 11.66
N CYS A 52 6.29 -6.34 11.52
CA CYS A 52 5.18 -5.95 12.39
C CYS A 52 3.92 -6.82 12.22
N LEU A 53 3.87 -7.66 11.20
CA LEU A 53 2.79 -8.61 10.97
C LEU A 53 3.21 -10.04 11.31
N ASN A 54 4.34 -10.28 11.97
CA ASN A 54 4.95 -11.62 12.14
C ASN A 54 5.43 -12.24 10.82
N TRP A 55 6.01 -11.42 9.94
CA TRP A 55 6.59 -11.87 8.67
C TRP A 55 5.60 -12.51 7.70
N ILE A 56 4.31 -12.17 7.80
CA ILE A 56 3.28 -12.44 6.77
C ILE A 56 2.96 -11.17 6.00
N SER A 57 2.32 -11.33 4.84
CA SER A 57 2.01 -10.22 3.94
C SER A 57 0.73 -9.48 4.36
N ALA A 58 0.58 -8.24 3.90
CA ALA A 58 -0.64 -7.48 4.16
C ALA A 58 -1.86 -8.13 3.47
N LYS A 59 -1.64 -8.76 2.31
CA LYS A 59 -2.66 -9.52 1.59
C LYS A 59 -3.13 -10.73 2.39
N GLU A 60 -2.21 -11.51 2.96
CA GLU A 60 -2.55 -12.67 3.81
C GLU A 60 -3.36 -12.23 5.02
N VAL A 61 -2.89 -11.20 5.74
CA VAL A 61 -3.64 -10.65 6.88
C VAL A 61 -5.04 -10.22 6.47
N PHE A 62 -5.19 -9.52 5.35
CA PHE A 62 -6.50 -9.08 4.85
C PHE A 62 -7.42 -10.27 4.56
N LEU A 63 -6.93 -11.29 3.86
CA LEU A 63 -7.68 -12.50 3.53
C LEU A 63 -8.10 -13.30 4.77
N HIS A 64 -7.27 -13.34 5.81
CA HIS A 64 -7.61 -14.00 7.07
C HIS A 64 -8.66 -13.25 7.89
N ASN A 65 -8.79 -11.93 7.72
CA ASN A 65 -9.65 -11.08 8.54
C ASN A 65 -10.97 -10.68 7.86
N ILE A 66 -11.10 -10.93 6.55
CA ILE A 66 -12.36 -10.74 5.84
C ILE A 66 -13.09 -12.07 5.78
N LYS A 67 -14.31 -12.06 6.33
CA LYS A 67 -15.30 -13.13 6.19
C LYS A 67 -16.16 -12.90 4.97
#